data_AF-A0A497IEH0-F1
#
_entry.id   AF-A0A497IEH0-F1
#
_cell.length_a   1.000
_cell.length_b   1.000
_cell.length_c   1.000
_cell.angle_alpha   90.00
_cell.angle_beta   90.00
_cell.angle_gamma   90.00
#
_symmetry.space_group_name_H-M   'P 1'
#
loop_
_entity.id
_entity.type
_entity.pdbx_description
1 polymer ?
#
loop_
_entity_poly.entity_id
_entity_poly.type
_entity_poly.pdbx_seq_one_letter_code
_entity_poly.pdbx_strand_id
1 'polypeptide(L)' 'LTINTLLKHLPQNLIEYIIYHEITHAIERKHNEKFWRIITKKFPDYKTKEKDLLTYWFIIQKHIKQ' A
#
# COMPACT_ATOMS: atom_id res chain seq x y z
N LEU A 1 -7.35 -10.47 3.26
CA LEU A 1 -5.93 -10.12 3.16
C LEU A 1 -5.33 -10.93 2.04
N THR A 2 -4.90 -10.27 0.96
CA THR A 2 -4.11 -10.90 -0.08
C THR A 2 -2.83 -10.10 -0.20
N ILE A 3 -1.72 -10.69 0.25
CA ILE A 3 -0.39 -10.08 0.16
C ILE A 3 0.26 -10.59 -1.12
N ASN A 4 0.58 -9.69 -2.04
CA ASN A 4 1.16 -10.04 -3.33
C ASN A 4 2.65 -10.39 -3.18
N THR A 5 3.13 -11.46 -3.84
CA THR A 5 4.57 -11.80 -3.84
C THR A 5 5.45 -10.74 -4.50
N LEU A 6 4.85 -9.86 -5.32
CA LEU A 6 5.51 -8.70 -5.94
C LEU A 6 5.96 -7.63 -4.95
N LEU A 7 5.51 -7.68 -3.69
CA LEU A 7 5.97 -6.76 -2.65
C LEU A 7 7.48 -6.79 -2.43
N LYS A 8 8.15 -7.91 -2.73
CA LYS A 8 9.62 -8.03 -2.63
C LYS A 8 10.39 -7.03 -3.50
N HIS A 9 9.73 -6.43 -4.51
CA HIS A 9 10.30 -5.44 -5.40
C HIS A 9 10.06 -3.99 -4.94
N LEU A 10 9.34 -3.81 -3.82
CA LEU A 10 9.05 -2.49 -3.28
C LEU A 10 10.10 -2.08 -2.24
N PRO A 11 10.37 -0.77 -2.12
CA PRO A 11 11.07 -0.21 -0.97
C PRO A 11 10.39 -0.57 0.35
N GLN A 12 11.19 -0.72 1.42
CA GLN A 12 10.73 -1.13 2.74
C GLN A 12 9.62 -0.23 3.31
N ASN A 13 9.68 1.08 3.08
CA ASN A 13 8.67 2.03 3.55
C ASN A 13 7.28 1.81 2.91
N LEU A 14 7.23 1.33 1.66
CA LEU A 14 5.98 1.00 0.97
C LEU A 14 5.45 -0.37 1.41
N ILE A 15 6.34 -1.33 1.71
CA ILE A 15 5.97 -2.61 2.30
C ILE A 15 5.30 -2.39 3.67
N GLU A 16 5.91 -1.57 4.53
CA GLU A 16 5.35 -1.26 5.85
C GLU A 16 3.97 -0.60 5.74
N TYR A 17 3.82 0.31 4.78
CA TYR A 17 2.53 0.95 4.50
C TYR A 17 1.46 -0.05 4.06
N ILE A 18 1.77 -0.99 3.15
CA ILE A 18 0.82 -2.03 2.72
C ILE A 18 0.45 -2.95 3.88
N ILE A 19 1.41 -3.38 4.70
CA ILE A 19 1.11 -4.22 5.86
C ILE A 19 0.15 -3.50 6.81
N TYR A 20 0.39 -2.23 7.10
CA TYR A 20 -0.50 -1.43 7.94
C TYR A 20 -1.87 -1.21 7.30
N HIS A 21 -1.92 -0.99 5.99
CA HIS A 21 -3.14 -0.88 5.21
C HIS A 21 -4.00 -2.16 5.34
N GLU A 22 -3.40 -3.32 5.11
CA GLU A 22 -4.05 -4.62 5.22
C GLU A 22 -4.51 -4.92 6.65
N ILE A 23 -3.72 -4.60 7.68
CA ILE A 23 -4.15 -4.75 9.08
C ILE A 23 -5.32 -3.80 9.41
N THR A 24 -5.34 -2.60 8.84
CA THR A 24 -6.43 -1.63 9.05
C THR A 24 -7.78 -2.19 8.56
N HIS A 25 -7.79 -3.06 7.54
CA HIS A 25 -8.99 -3.75 7.08
C HIS A 25 -9.65 -4.66 8.13
N ALA A 26 -8.91 -5.09 9.15
CA ALA A 26 -9.51 -5.81 10.28
C ALA A 26 -10.41 -4.90 11.15
N ILE A 27 -10.18 -3.58 11.13
CA ILE A 27 -10.92 -2.58 11.90
C ILE A 27 -12.00 -1.91 11.03
N GLU A 28 -11.68 -1.62 9.78
CA GLU A 28 -12.57 -0.95 8.83
C GLU A 28 -12.36 -1.51 7.42
N ARG A 29 -13.35 -2.24 6.89
CA ARG A 29 -13.21 -3.00 5.63
C ARG A 29 -13.32 -2.14 4.37
N LYS A 30 -13.85 -0.93 4.48
CA LYS A 30 -14.06 0.00 3.35
C LYS A 30 -13.04 1.12 3.43
N HIS A 31 -12.48 1.55 2.31
CA HIS A 31 -11.62 2.75 2.21
C HIS A 31 -12.39 4.07 2.36
N ASN A 32 -13.20 4.20 3.40
CA ASN A 32 -13.95 5.40 3.75
C ASN A 32 -13.13 6.35 4.64
N GLU A 33 -13.73 7.47 5.05
CA GLU A 33 -13.06 8.47 5.89
C GLU A 33 -12.46 7.87 7.19
N LYS A 34 -13.17 6.92 7.81
CA LYS A 34 -12.71 6.28 9.05
C LYS A 34 -11.44 5.44 8.80
N PHE A 35 -11.37 4.72 7.68
CA PHE A 35 -10.16 4.01 7.27
C PHE A 35 -8.98 4.97 7.10
N TRP A 36 -9.16 6.03 6.32
CA TRP A 36 -8.09 7.00 6.05
C TRP A 36 -7.67 7.76 7.31
N ARG A 37 -8.59 7.99 8.25
CA ARG A 37 -8.26 8.55 9.56
C ARG A 37 -7.37 7.63 10.39
N ILE A 38 -7.51 6.31 10.27
CA ILE A 38 -6.59 5.35 10.93
C ILE A 38 -5.24 5.35 10.23
N ILE A 39 -5.23 5.27 8.90
CA ILE A 39 -4.00 5.33 8.09
C ILE A 39 -3.16 6.57 8.40
N THR A 40 -3.80 7.74 8.39
CA THR A 40 -3.14 9.04 8.57
C THR A 40 -2.43 9.18 9.93
N LYS A 41 -2.86 8.44 10.96
CA LYS A 41 -2.19 8.46 12.28
C LYS A 41 -0.75 7.94 12.22
N LYS A 42 -0.48 6.95 11.36
CA LYS A 42 0.86 6.39 11.19
C LYS A 42 1.54 6.92 9.93
N PHE A 43 0.77 7.13 8.86
CA PHE A 43 1.25 7.57 7.55
C PHE A 43 0.53 8.84 7.12
N PRO A 44 0.92 10.02 7.65
CA PRO A 44 0.32 11.29 7.23
C PRO A 44 0.54 11.60 5.74
N ASP A 45 1.58 11.00 5.15
CA ASP A 45 1.95 11.09 3.74
C ASP A 45 1.34 9.97 2.87
N TYR A 46 0.31 9.26 3.34
CA TYR A 46 -0.24 8.09 2.64
C TYR A 46 -0.58 8.33 1.17
N LYS A 47 -1.03 9.54 0.81
CA LYS A 47 -1.34 9.90 -0.59
C LYS A 47 -0.12 9.80 -1.50
N THR A 48 1.06 10.16 -0.99
CA THR A 48 2.34 10.00 -1.70
C THR A 48 2.65 8.51 -1.85
N LYS A 49 2.46 7.73 -0.78
CA LYS A 49 2.68 6.28 -0.82
C LYS A 49 1.77 5.56 -1.83
N GLU A 50 0.49 5.94 -1.90
CA GLU A 50 -0.46 5.42 -2.91
C GLU A 50 0.03 5.73 -4.34
N LYS A 51 0.53 6.95 -4.57
CA LYS A 51 1.08 7.34 -5.88
C LYS A 51 2.36 6.58 -6.22
N ASP A 52 3.24 6.38 -5.24
CA ASP A 52 4.46 5.62 -5.42
C ASP A 52 4.14 4.16 -5.75
N LEU A 53 3.19 3.55 -5.02
CA LEU A 53 2.72 2.19 -5.30
C LEU A 53 2.18 2.03 -6.73
N LEU A 54 1.41 3.01 -7.21
CA LEU A 54 0.95 3.01 -8.61
C LEU A 54 2.13 3.08 -9.59
N THR A 55 3.14 3.88 -9.29
CA THR A 55 4.36 3.98 -10.11
C THR A 55 5.12 2.65 -10.15
N TYR A 56 5.33 2.02 -8.98
CA TYR A 56 5.96 0.70 -8.89
C TYR A 56 5.16 -0.38 -9.60
N TRP A 57 3.81 -0.32 -9.57
CA TRP A 57 2.96 -1.25 -10.31
C TRP A 57 3.30 -1.26 -11.80
N PHE A 58 3.42 -0.08 -12.43
CA PHE A 58 3.79 0.03 -13.85
C PHE A 58 5.21 -0.48 -14.12
N ILE A 59 6.18 -0.17 -13.25
CA ILE A 59 7.57 -0.60 -13.40
C ILE A 59 7.68 -2.13 -13.31
N ILE A 60 7.08 -2.73 -12.28
CA ILE A 60 7.11 -4.18 -12.04
C ILE A 60 6.40 -4.92 -13.17
N GLN A 61 5.23 -4.45 -13.61
CA GLN A 61 4.50 -5.03 -14.74
C GLN A 61 5.34 -5.02 -16.03
N LYS A 62 6.05 -3.93 -16.30
CA LYS A 62 6.95 -3.82 -17.46
C LYS A 62 8.12 -4.80 -17.36
N HIS A 63 8.66 -5.03 -16.17
CA HIS A 63 9.80 -5.91 -15.98
C HIS A 63 9.44 -7.40 -16.04
N ILE A 64 8.25 -7.79 -15.58
CA ILE A 64 7.80 -9.20 -15.52
C ILE A 64 7.23 -9.70 -16.85
N LYS A 65 6.75 -8.80 -17.71
CA LYS A 65 6.22 -9.14 -19.05
C LYS A 65 7.29 -9.18 -20.16
N GLN A 66 8.56 -8.96 -19.82
CA GLN A 66 9.71 -9.15 -20.69
C GLN A 66 10.28 -10.55 -20.47
#